data_AF-A0A2N2PFV7-F1
#
_entry.id   AF-A0A2N2PFV7-F1
#
_cell.length_a   1.000
_cell.length_b   1.000
_cell.length_c   1.000
_cell.angle_alpha   90.00
_cell.angle_beta   90.00
_cell.angle_gamma   90.00
#
_symmetry.space_group_name_H-M   'P 1'
#
loop_
_entity.id
_entity.type
_entity.pdbx_description
1 polymer ?
#
loop_
_entity_poly.entity_id
_entity_poly.type
_entity_poly.pdbx_seq_one_letter_code
_entity_poly.pdbx_strand_id
1 'polypeptide(L)'
;MRLADDDGWSWDPGELLAKARGYLNDPAIGPQVTAFMWSWCGEMSDAETPVQQYLDIMTQLEAEYPHVRFVYMTGHTDGGSAELAANNDLVRDYVRAHGKLLYDFADIESWDPDGNYYGETDDSCPWCGSW
;
A
#
# COMPACT_ATOMS: atom_id res chain seq x y z
N MET A 1 3.35 -17.18 4.83
CA MET A 1 3.05 -15.74 4.99
C MET A 1 2.30 -15.60 6.31
N ARG A 2 2.84 -14.85 7.28
CA ARG A 2 2.10 -14.45 8.49
C ARG A 2 1.68 -13.00 8.26
N LEU A 3 0.37 -12.76 8.18
CA LEU A 3 -0.23 -11.44 8.07
C LEU A 3 -0.53 -10.95 9.49
N ALA A 4 -0.07 -9.77 9.84
CA ALA A 4 -0.51 -9.06 11.03
C ALA A 4 -1.45 -7.95 10.55
N ASP A 5 -2.69 -7.97 11.01
CA ASP A 5 -3.78 -7.08 10.59
C ASP A 5 -4.31 -6.32 11.81
N ASP A 6 -4.62 -5.04 11.64
CA ASP A 6 -5.15 -4.14 12.67
C ASP A 6 -6.11 -3.16 11.97
N ASP A 7 -7.40 -3.38 12.16
CA ASP A 7 -8.52 -2.88 11.33
C ASP A 7 -9.16 -1.57 11.86
N GLY A 8 -8.54 -0.91 12.85
CA GLY A 8 -9.18 0.18 13.59
C GLY A 8 -8.81 1.62 13.20
N TRP A 9 -7.99 1.88 12.19
CA TRP A 9 -7.10 3.05 12.25
C TRP A 9 -7.30 4.13 11.19
N SER A 10 -7.25 5.39 11.65
CA SER A 10 -6.89 6.55 10.85
C SER A 10 -5.37 6.62 10.72
N TRP A 11 -4.86 6.97 9.54
CA TRP A 11 -3.42 7.15 9.31
C TRP A 11 -2.76 8.06 10.37
N ASP A 12 -1.72 7.54 11.06
CA ASP A 12 -0.79 8.30 11.90
C ASP A 12 0.65 7.86 11.61
N PRO A 13 1.57 8.81 11.36
CA PRO A 13 2.94 8.47 10.95
C PRO A 13 3.78 7.89 12.09
N GLY A 14 3.50 8.29 13.34
CA GLY A 14 4.15 7.75 14.53
C GLY A 14 3.72 6.30 14.79
N GLU A 15 2.44 6.00 14.58
CA GLU A 15 1.90 4.65 14.72
C GLU A 15 2.45 3.70 13.66
N LEU A 16 2.51 4.12 12.38
CA LEU A 16 3.14 3.33 11.32
C LEU A 16 4.56 2.89 11.71
N LEU A 17 5.40 3.86 12.12
CA LEU A 17 6.78 3.60 12.54
C LEU A 17 6.83 2.69 13.77
N ALA A 18 6.04 2.98 14.80
CA ALA A 18 6.04 2.23 16.05
C ALA A 18 5.63 0.76 15.82
N LYS A 19 4.62 0.53 14.98
CA LYS A 19 4.08 -0.79 14.70
C LYS A 19 4.97 -1.60 13.77
N ALA A 20 5.51 -0.97 12.71
CA ALA A 20 6.51 -1.61 11.86
C ALA A 20 7.69 -2.10 12.71
N ARG A 21 8.26 -1.23 13.54
CA ARG A 21 9.35 -1.62 14.46
C ARG A 21 8.92 -2.67 15.47
N GLY A 22 7.70 -2.58 15.98
CA GLY A 22 7.13 -3.57 16.91
C GLY A 22 7.15 -4.98 16.32
N TYR A 23 6.62 -5.15 15.11
CA TYR A 23 6.60 -6.45 14.42
C TYR A 23 8.00 -6.90 13.97
N LEU A 24 8.81 -5.98 13.45
CA LEU A 24 10.14 -6.33 12.91
C LEU A 24 11.17 -6.63 14.03
N ASN A 25 11.00 -6.06 15.23
CA ASN A 25 11.85 -6.35 16.38
C ASN A 25 11.31 -7.45 17.30
N ASP A 26 10.09 -7.94 17.07
CA ASP A 26 9.52 -9.01 17.88
C ASP A 26 10.39 -10.28 17.75
N PRO A 27 10.96 -10.80 18.86
CA PRO A 27 11.87 -11.94 18.80
C PRO A 27 11.20 -13.25 18.31
N ALA A 28 9.87 -13.37 18.40
CA ALA A 28 9.12 -14.54 17.97
C ALA A 28 8.86 -14.57 16.46
N ILE A 29 8.79 -13.40 15.81
CA ILE A 29 8.44 -13.30 14.38
C ILE A 29 9.45 -12.53 13.54
N GLY A 30 10.07 -11.47 14.06
CA GLY A 30 10.97 -10.56 13.36
C GLY A 30 12.06 -11.26 12.55
N PRO A 31 12.80 -12.24 13.11
CA PRO A 31 13.81 -13.00 12.37
C PRO A 31 13.28 -13.79 11.16
N GLN A 32 11.98 -14.00 11.05
CA GLN A 32 11.30 -14.71 9.96
C GLN A 32 10.62 -13.77 8.96
N VAL A 33 10.52 -12.47 9.27
CA VAL A 33 9.91 -11.49 8.38
C VAL A 33 10.88 -11.18 7.24
N THR A 34 10.42 -11.36 6.01
CA THR A 34 11.21 -11.13 4.79
C THR A 34 10.63 -10.02 3.92
N ALA A 35 9.38 -9.63 4.17
CA ALA A 35 8.72 -8.54 3.47
C ALA A 35 7.80 -7.76 4.42
N PHE A 36 7.65 -6.47 4.16
CA PHE A 36 6.74 -5.56 4.83
C PHE A 36 5.98 -4.73 3.79
N MET A 37 4.68 -4.55 4.01
CA MET A 37 3.81 -3.73 3.17
C MET A 37 2.82 -3.01 4.07
N TRP A 38 2.53 -1.76 3.74
CA TRP A 38 1.41 -1.02 4.31
C TRP A 38 0.27 -1.04 3.30
N SER A 39 -0.92 -1.42 3.73
CA SER A 39 -2.11 -1.36 2.91
C SER A 39 -2.84 -0.05 3.17
N TRP A 40 -3.12 0.70 2.11
CA TRP A 40 -4.02 1.85 2.17
C TRP A 40 -5.48 1.39 2.18
N CYS A 41 -6.36 2.18 2.78
CA CYS A 41 -7.81 2.07 2.63
C CYS A 41 -8.31 3.27 1.80
N GLY A 42 -9.50 3.79 2.09
CA GLY A 42 -10.10 4.91 1.38
C GLY A 42 -9.38 6.26 1.56
N GLU A 43 -8.37 6.35 2.45
CA GLU A 43 -7.61 7.59 2.65
C GLU A 43 -6.93 8.04 1.36
N MET A 44 -6.54 7.14 0.46
CA MET A 44 -5.87 7.54 -0.79
C MET A 44 -6.73 8.46 -1.67
N SER A 45 -8.04 8.54 -1.42
CA SER A 45 -8.97 9.44 -2.11
C SER A 45 -9.13 10.81 -1.45
N ASP A 46 -8.51 11.05 -0.30
CA ASP A 46 -8.49 12.36 0.36
C ASP A 46 -7.33 13.22 -0.17
N ALA A 47 -7.59 14.51 -0.39
CA ALA A 47 -6.60 15.46 -0.89
C ALA A 47 -5.46 15.72 0.13
N GLU A 48 -5.77 15.57 1.41
CA GLU A 48 -4.84 15.76 2.52
C GLU A 48 -3.97 14.53 2.81
N THR A 49 -4.12 13.46 2.02
CA THR A 49 -3.40 12.21 2.29
C THR A 49 -1.89 12.41 2.19
N PRO A 50 -1.16 12.14 3.29
CA PRO A 50 0.25 12.50 3.42
C PRO A 50 1.16 11.42 2.81
N VAL A 51 0.97 11.18 1.51
CA VAL A 51 1.70 10.18 0.73
C VAL A 51 3.22 10.36 0.85
N GLN A 52 3.72 11.60 0.80
CA GLN A 52 5.15 11.85 0.93
C GLN A 52 5.70 11.37 2.28
N GLN A 53 4.97 11.57 3.37
CA GLN A 53 5.41 11.14 4.69
C GLN A 53 5.42 9.61 4.81
N TYR A 54 4.45 8.93 4.19
CA TYR A 54 4.48 7.48 4.03
C TYR A 54 5.74 7.01 3.28
N LEU A 55 6.07 7.63 2.13
CA LEU A 55 7.24 7.27 1.33
C LEU A 55 8.55 7.46 2.11
N ASP A 56 8.64 8.55 2.87
CA ASP A 56 9.80 8.85 3.72
C ASP A 56 9.95 7.81 4.85
N ILE A 57 8.85 7.43 5.50
CA ILE A 57 8.84 6.41 6.56
C ILE A 57 9.23 5.03 6.01
N MET A 58 8.68 4.62 4.88
CA MET A 58 9.04 3.35 4.24
C MET A 58 10.53 3.31 3.91
N THR A 59 11.08 4.42 3.41
CA THR A 59 12.51 4.56 3.11
C THR A 59 13.38 4.53 4.36
N GLN A 60 12.92 5.14 5.45
CA GLN A 60 13.57 5.04 6.74
C GLN A 60 13.61 3.58 7.23
N LEU A 61 12.48 2.88 7.16
CA LEU A 61 12.39 1.49 7.62
C LEU A 61 13.25 0.54 6.75
N GLU A 62 13.35 0.77 5.44
CA GLU A 62 14.28 0.04 4.58
C GLU A 62 15.73 0.15 5.05
N ALA A 63 16.16 1.34 5.46
CA ALA A 63 17.51 1.57 5.96
C ALA A 63 17.74 0.90 7.33
N GLU A 64 16.71 0.89 8.19
CA GLU A 64 16.76 0.25 9.51
C GLU A 64 16.74 -1.28 9.43
N TYR A 65 16.05 -1.84 8.43
CA TYR A 65 15.79 -3.28 8.29
C TYR A 65 16.24 -3.81 6.91
N PRO A 66 17.54 -3.82 6.58
CA PRO A 66 18.04 -4.15 5.24
C PRO A 66 17.81 -5.61 4.80
N HIS A 67 17.43 -6.49 5.73
CA HIS A 67 17.09 -7.88 5.45
C HIS A 67 15.62 -8.07 5.02
N VAL A 68 14.78 -7.04 5.18
CA VAL A 68 13.36 -7.04 4.83
C VAL A 68 13.17 -6.33 3.49
N ARG A 69 12.27 -6.86 2.65
CA ARG A 69 11.84 -6.21 1.42
C ARG A 69 10.61 -5.34 1.70
N PHE A 70 10.74 -4.05 1.50
CA PHE A 70 9.61 -3.14 1.64
C PHE A 70 8.89 -3.03 0.29
N VAL A 71 7.59 -3.29 0.32
CA VAL A 71 6.70 -3.23 -0.84
C VAL A 71 5.80 -2.01 -0.65
N TYR A 72 5.88 -1.09 -1.60
CA TYR A 72 5.04 0.09 -1.65
C TYR A 72 3.73 -0.27 -2.34
N MET A 73 2.63 0.34 -1.95
CA MET A 73 1.29 0.00 -2.45
C MET A 73 0.52 1.26 -2.81
N THR A 74 -0.26 1.22 -3.90
CA THR A 74 -1.26 2.25 -4.24
C THR A 74 -2.54 2.02 -3.42
N GLY A 75 -3.45 2.99 -3.41
CA GLY A 75 -4.83 2.78 -2.94
C GLY A 75 -5.60 1.79 -3.82
N HIS A 76 -6.81 1.45 -3.37
CA HIS A 76 -7.80 0.68 -4.14
C HIS A 76 -8.60 1.58 -5.08
N THR A 77 -9.31 1.01 -6.06
CA THR A 77 -10.17 1.76 -7.00
C THR A 77 -11.54 2.07 -6.39
N ASP A 78 -11.90 3.34 -6.24
CA ASP A 78 -13.17 3.75 -5.60
C ASP A 78 -14.17 4.44 -6.55
N GLY A 79 -14.02 4.24 -7.85
CA GLY A 79 -14.75 4.97 -8.89
C GLY A 79 -13.95 6.12 -9.52
N GLY A 80 -12.72 6.37 -9.04
CA GLY A 80 -11.71 7.12 -9.77
C GLY A 80 -11.72 8.63 -9.52
N SER A 81 -11.49 9.05 -8.27
CA SER A 81 -11.29 10.47 -7.96
C SER A 81 -9.97 11.03 -8.49
N ALA A 82 -9.91 12.36 -8.71
CA ALA A 82 -8.69 13.03 -9.15
C ALA A 82 -7.59 12.95 -8.06
N GLU A 83 -8.01 13.00 -6.81
CA GLU A 83 -7.19 12.85 -5.61
C GLU A 83 -6.57 11.45 -5.54
N LEU A 84 -7.37 10.40 -5.72
CA LEU A 84 -6.89 9.01 -5.78
C LEU A 84 -5.86 8.83 -6.89
N ALA A 85 -6.16 9.33 -8.10
CA ALA A 85 -5.23 9.25 -9.22
C ALA A 85 -3.91 9.96 -8.91
N ALA A 86 -3.96 11.19 -8.38
CA ALA A 86 -2.78 11.96 -8.02
C ALA A 86 -1.94 11.28 -6.93
N ASN A 87 -2.58 10.78 -5.87
CA ASN A 87 -1.91 10.10 -4.77
C ASN A 87 -1.27 8.77 -5.21
N ASN A 88 -1.97 7.99 -6.04
CA ASN A 88 -1.42 6.76 -6.61
C ASN A 88 -0.23 7.05 -7.53
N ASP A 89 -0.28 8.12 -8.32
CA ASP A 89 0.82 8.51 -9.20
C ASP A 89 2.05 8.97 -8.41
N LEU A 90 1.89 9.65 -7.26
CA LEU A 90 3.00 9.96 -6.36
C LEU A 90 3.74 8.69 -5.91
N VAL A 91 3.01 7.63 -5.54
CA VAL A 91 3.62 6.35 -5.14
C VAL A 91 4.32 5.70 -6.34
N ARG A 92 3.66 5.62 -7.49
CA ARG A 92 4.22 5.01 -8.70
C ARG A 92 5.50 5.71 -9.14
N ASP A 93 5.49 7.03 -9.16
CA ASP A 93 6.63 7.84 -9.58
C ASP A 93 7.81 7.69 -8.61
N TYR A 94 7.54 7.68 -7.31
CA TYR A 94 8.56 7.40 -6.31
C TYR A 94 9.20 6.03 -6.51
N VAL A 95 8.38 4.98 -6.66
CA VAL A 95 8.89 3.62 -6.85
C VAL A 95 9.73 3.52 -8.12
N ARG A 96 9.27 4.09 -9.24
CA ARG A 96 10.02 4.09 -10.51
C ARG A 96 11.33 4.86 -10.38
N ALA A 97 11.33 6.04 -9.77
CA ALA A 97 12.51 6.89 -9.63
C ALA A 97 13.58 6.27 -8.73
N HIS A 98 13.18 5.50 -7.71
CA HIS A 98 14.08 4.93 -6.71
C HIS A 98 14.31 3.42 -6.85
N GLY A 99 13.72 2.76 -7.85
CA GLY A 99 13.88 1.33 -8.10
C GLY A 99 13.31 0.45 -6.98
N LYS A 100 12.15 0.83 -6.43
CA LYS A 100 11.49 0.12 -5.32
C LYS A 100 10.58 -1.01 -5.81
N LEU A 101 10.03 -1.79 -4.88
CA LEU A 101 8.99 -2.79 -5.17
C LEU A 101 7.61 -2.16 -5.06
N LEU A 102 6.77 -2.31 -6.08
CA LEU A 102 5.39 -1.81 -6.11
C LEU A 102 4.39 -2.97 -6.16
N TYR A 103 3.37 -2.90 -5.31
CA TYR A 103 2.11 -3.61 -5.43
C TYR A 103 1.04 -2.59 -5.88
N ASP A 104 0.80 -2.50 -7.18
CA ASP A 104 -0.12 -1.52 -7.78
C ASP A 104 -1.55 -2.05 -7.70
N PHE A 105 -2.17 -1.91 -6.53
CA PHE A 105 -3.50 -2.44 -6.27
C PHE A 105 -4.56 -1.82 -7.18
N ALA A 106 -4.47 -0.52 -7.44
CA ALA A 106 -5.39 0.19 -8.31
C ALA A 106 -5.31 -0.30 -9.76
N ASP A 107 -4.10 -0.59 -10.26
CA ASP A 107 -3.95 -1.21 -11.57
C ASP A 107 -4.55 -2.63 -11.56
N ILE A 108 -4.22 -3.46 -10.57
CA ILE A 108 -4.75 -4.83 -10.46
C ILE A 108 -6.28 -4.86 -10.46
N GLU A 109 -6.94 -3.98 -9.68
CA GLU A 109 -8.40 -3.87 -9.63
C GLU A 109 -9.02 -3.33 -10.91
N SER A 110 -8.23 -2.71 -11.80
CA SER A 110 -8.70 -2.24 -13.09
C SER A 110 -8.78 -3.34 -14.16
N TRP A 111 -8.51 -4.61 -13.82
CA TRP A 111 -8.58 -5.73 -14.78
C TRP A 111 -9.51 -6.85 -14.30
N ASP A 112 -10.33 -7.39 -15.21
CA ASP A 112 -11.02 -8.65 -14.95
C ASP A 112 -10.10 -9.88 -15.16
N PRO A 113 -10.50 -11.08 -14.69
CA PRO A 113 -9.69 -12.29 -14.86
C PRO A 113 -9.42 -12.71 -16.32
N ASP A 114 -10.21 -12.21 -17.28
CA ASP A 114 -10.02 -12.44 -18.72
C ASP A 114 -9.06 -11.41 -19.34
N GLY A 115 -8.63 -10.40 -18.57
CA GLY A 115 -7.69 -9.37 -18.98
C GLY A 115 -8.33 -8.18 -19.70
N ASN A 116 -9.62 -7.89 -19.47
CA ASN A 116 -10.23 -6.64 -19.93
C ASN A 116 -9.99 -5.51 -18.92
N TYR A 117 -9.71 -4.30 -19.42
CA TYR A 117 -9.40 -3.12 -18.60
C TYR A 117 -10.63 -2.24 -18.32
N TYR A 118 -10.76 -1.78 -17.08
CA TYR A 118 -11.83 -0.92 -16.55
C TYR A 118 -11.24 0.23 -15.73
N GLY A 119 -10.92 1.35 -16.37
CA GLY A 119 -10.21 2.47 -15.70
C GLY A 119 -11.03 3.32 -14.73
N GLU A 120 -12.35 3.14 -14.67
CA GLU A 120 -13.26 3.85 -13.75
C GLU A 120 -14.05 2.87 -12.88
N THR A 121 -13.47 1.70 -12.58
CA THR A 121 -14.10 0.77 -11.66
C THR A 121 -14.12 1.30 -10.23
N ASP A 122 -15.09 0.83 -9.47
CA ASP A 122 -15.19 1.01 -8.03
C ASP A 122 -14.98 -0.34 -7.32
N ASP A 123 -15.04 -0.31 -5.99
CA ASP A 123 -14.95 -1.49 -5.12
C ASP A 123 -16.13 -2.46 -5.27
N SER A 124 -17.14 -2.15 -6.10
CA SER A 124 -18.30 -3.02 -6.27
C SER A 124 -17.99 -4.25 -7.14
N CYS A 125 -16.82 -4.27 -7.80
CA CYS A 125 -16.37 -5.32 -8.70
C CYS A 125 -17.50 -5.77 -9.66
N PRO A 126 -17.91 -4.93 -10.62
CA PRO A 126 -19.08 -5.22 -11.47
C PRO A 126 -18.92 -6.46 -12.36
N TRP A 127 -17.69 -6.96 -12.55
CA TRP A 127 -17.38 -8.22 -13.23
C TRP A 127 -17.16 -9.41 -12.29
N CYS A 128 -17.17 -9.22 -10.97
CA CYS A 128 -17.19 -10.33 -10.04
C CYS A 128 -18.51 -11.07 -10.24
N GLY A 129 -18.46 -12.22 -10.93
CA GLY A 129 -19.60 -13.14 -10.95
C GLY A 129 -20.00 -13.47 -9.51
N SER A 130 -21.30 -13.72 -9.28
CA SER A 130 -21.76 -14.24 -8.00
C SER A 130 -21.07 -15.58 -7.73
N TRP A 131 -20.05 -15.57 -6.87
CA TRP A 131 -19.31 -16.76 -6.43
C TRP A 131 -19.96 -17.35 -5.18
#